data_AF-A0A7X2BRQ2-F1
#
_entry.id   AF-A0A7X2BRQ2-F1
#
_cell.length_a   1.000
_cell.length_b   1.000
_cell.length_c   1.000
_cell.angle_alpha   90.00
_cell.angle_beta   90.00
_cell.angle_gamma   90.00
#
_symmetry.space_group_name_H-M   'P 1'
#
loop_
_entity.id
_entity.type
_entity.pdbx_description
1 polymer ?
#
loop_
_entity_poly.entity_id
_entity_poly.type
_entity_poly.pdbx_seq_one_letter_code
_entity_poly.pdbx_strand_id
1 'polypeptide(L)' 'DILGRRGRKNDPLYKSRRTLLTRISYLSDANKKQLFQLFADEHHLEVDCTWSMYQRVVSAYNEPDRKRGKKLMEEVI' A
#
# COMPACT_ATOMS: atom_id res chain seq x y z
N ASP A 1 -6.86 -24.19 28.30
CA ASP A 1 -5.92 -23.08 28.12
C ASP A 1 -5.71 -22.72 26.65
N ILE A 2 -6.54 -21.87 26.04
CA ILE A 2 -6.72 -20.39 26.14
C ILE A 2 -5.81 -19.51 25.25
N LEU A 3 -4.89 -20.07 24.46
CA LEU A 3 -4.05 -19.25 23.56
C LEU A 3 -3.95 -19.84 22.14
N GLY A 4 -5.10 -20.06 21.50
CA GLY A 4 -5.19 -20.47 20.09
C GLY A 4 -4.26 -19.64 19.20
N ARG A 5 -3.27 -20.30 18.62
CA ARG A 5 -2.18 -19.70 17.84
C ARG A 5 -2.77 -18.89 16.67
N ARG A 6 -2.63 -17.56 16.70
CA ARG A 6 -3.22 -16.60 15.74
C ARG A 6 -3.07 -17.07 14.28
N GLY A 7 -4.20 -17.38 13.64
CA GLY A 7 -4.33 -17.83 12.24
C GLY A 7 -3.97 -16.83 11.14
N ARG A 8 -3.09 -15.85 11.41
CA ARG A 8 -2.73 -14.82 10.43
C ARG A 8 -1.61 -15.25 9.47
N LYS A 9 -0.93 -16.38 9.73
CA LYS A 9 0.20 -16.82 8.88
C LYS A 9 -0.23 -17.02 7.42
N ASN A 10 -1.47 -17.46 7.18
CA ASN A 10 -1.99 -17.73 5.85
C ASN A 10 -2.83 -16.59 5.27
N ASP A 11 -3.12 -15.56 6.07
CA ASP A 11 -3.86 -14.37 5.65
C ASP A 11 -3.05 -13.61 4.55
N PRO A 12 -3.65 -13.36 3.37
CA PRO A 12 -2.98 -12.68 2.25
C PRO A 12 -2.49 -11.26 2.57
N LEU A 13 -3.26 -10.49 3.35
CA LEU A 13 -2.87 -9.15 3.81
C LEU A 13 -1.70 -9.22 4.78
N TYR A 14 -1.75 -10.16 5.72
CA TYR A 14 -0.65 -10.35 6.69
C TYR A 14 0.65 -10.76 5.99
N LYS A 15 0.58 -11.64 4.99
CA LYS A 15 1.73 -12.02 4.15
C LYS A 15 2.30 -10.83 3.38
N SER A 16 1.43 -9.93 2.90
CA SER A 16 1.80 -8.78 2.06
C SER A 16 2.11 -7.50 2.84
N ARG A 17 2.02 -7.53 4.18
CA ARG A 17 2.15 -6.34 5.06
C ARG A 17 3.37 -5.46 4.76
N ARG A 18 4.51 -6.05 4.42
CA ARG A 18 5.75 -5.30 4.15
C ARG A 18 5.67 -4.62 2.79
N THR A 19 5.11 -5.29 1.80
CA THR A 19 4.84 -4.73 0.46
C THR A 19 3.86 -3.56 0.55
N LEU A 20 2.79 -3.71 1.33
CA LEU A 20 1.80 -2.65 1.58
C LEU A 20 2.44 -1.38 2.19
N LEU A 21 3.43 -1.52 3.07
CA LEU A 21 4.10 -0.36 3.68
C LEU A 21 5.30 0.17 2.88
N THR A 22 5.65 -0.47 1.76
CA THR A 22 6.77 -0.05 0.93
C THR A 22 6.29 0.90 -0.16
N ARG A 23 7.06 1.95 -0.44
CA ARG A 23 6.74 2.86 -1.56
C ARG A 23 6.78 2.10 -2.87
N ILE A 24 5.83 2.36 -3.76
CA ILE A 24 5.70 1.67 -5.04
C ILE A 24 6.97 1.77 -5.89
N SER A 25 7.72 2.88 -5.77
CA SER A 25 9.01 3.10 -6.45
C SER A 25 10.14 2.17 -5.99
N TYR A 26 10.04 1.60 -4.79
CA TYR A 26 11.02 0.64 -4.25
C TYR A 26 10.59 -0.83 -4.41
N LEU A 27 9.40 -1.08 -4.94
CA LEU A 27 8.94 -2.44 -5.19
C LEU A 27 9.53 -2.97 -6.49
N SER A 28 9.99 -4.23 -6.47
CA SER A 28 10.28 -4.97 -7.70
C SER A 28 8.98 -5.22 -8.47
N ASP A 29 9.10 -5.44 -9.78
CA ASP A 29 7.91 -5.68 -10.61
C ASP A 29 7.17 -6.97 -10.22
N ALA A 30 7.90 -7.98 -9.72
CA ALA A 30 7.30 -9.18 -9.15
C ALA A 30 6.44 -8.86 -7.92
N ASN A 31 6.94 -8.01 -7.01
CA ASN A 31 6.18 -7.58 -5.82
C ASN A 31 4.98 -6.71 -6.21
N LYS A 32 5.11 -5.83 -7.21
CA LYS A 32 3.98 -5.05 -7.75
C LYS A 32 2.90 -5.97 -8.32
N LYS A 33 3.29 -6.95 -9.13
CA LYS A 33 2.36 -7.93 -9.71
C LYS A 33 1.60 -8.69 -8.62
N GLN A 34 2.30 -9.17 -7.61
CA GLN A 34 1.67 -9.89 -6.49
C GLN A 34 0.73 -8.97 -5.68
N LEU A 35 1.11 -7.71 -5.48
CA LEU A 35 0.27 -6.72 -4.80
C LEU A 35 -1.00 -6.41 -5.59
N PHE A 36 -0.91 -6.19 -6.90
CA PHE A 36 -2.09 -5.95 -7.73
C PHE A 36 -2.99 -7.19 -7.83
N GLN A 37 -2.42 -8.39 -7.81
CA GLN A 37 -3.21 -9.62 -7.70
C GLN A 37 -3.96 -9.71 -6.37
N LEU A 38 -3.38 -9.23 -5.26
CA LEU A 38 -4.05 -9.16 -3.95
C LEU A 38 -5.25 -8.19 -3.99
N PHE A 39 -5.10 -7.05 -4.67
CA PHE A 39 -6.16 -6.03 -4.82
C PHE A 39 -7.22 -6.38 -5.86
N ALA A 40 -7.00 -7.40 -6.69
CA ALA A 40 -8.03 -7.89 -7.61
C ALA A 40 -9.23 -8.54 -6.90
N ASP A 41 -9.09 -8.86 -5.60
CA ASP A 41 -10.19 -9.29 -4.75
C ASP A 41 -10.91 -8.06 -4.18
N GLU A 42 -12.20 -7.91 -4.48
CA GLU A 42 -13.04 -6.80 -4.01
C GLU A 42 -13.10 -6.71 -2.48
N HIS A 43 -12.88 -7.81 -1.75
CA HIS A 43 -12.80 -7.81 -0.29
C HIS A 43 -11.63 -6.97 0.24
N HIS A 44 -10.65 -6.64 -0.62
CA HIS A 44 -9.51 -5.80 -0.28
C HIS A 44 -9.62 -4.38 -0.85
N LEU A 45 -10.76 -3.97 -1.42
CA LEU A 45 -10.95 -2.65 -2.04
C LEU A 45 -10.60 -1.50 -1.09
N GLU A 46 -11.04 -1.57 0.17
CA GLU A 46 -10.75 -0.53 1.18
C GLU A 46 -9.24 -0.42 1.47
N VAL A 47 -8.54 -1.56 1.46
CA VAL A 47 -7.09 -1.63 1.67
C VAL A 47 -6.36 -1.05 0.47
N ASP A 48 -6.78 -1.37 -0.75
CA ASP A 48 -6.24 -0.80 -1.99
C ASP A 48 -6.39 0.72 -2.01
N CYS A 49 -7.60 1.22 -1.75
CA CYS A 49 -7.89 2.64 -1.71
C CYS A 49 -7.00 3.38 -0.69
N THR A 50 -6.89 2.85 0.53
CA THR A 50 -6.06 3.43 1.59
C THR A 50 -4.59 3.39 1.22
N TRP A 51 -4.11 2.27 0.68
CA TRP A 51 -2.74 2.12 0.22
C TRP A 51 -2.40 3.11 -0.88
N SER A 52 -3.27 3.26 -1.88
CA SER A 52 -3.12 4.21 -2.98
C SER A 52 -3.01 5.65 -2.47
N MET A 53 -3.86 6.06 -1.52
CA MET A 53 -3.76 7.39 -0.91
C MET A 53 -2.45 7.56 -0.14
N TYR A 54 -2.03 6.56 0.64
CA TYR A 54 -0.72 6.58 1.29
C TYR A 54 0.42 6.78 0.28
N GLN A 55 0.41 6.07 -0.85
CA GLN A 55 1.42 6.22 -1.90
C GLN A 55 1.42 7.64 -2.47
N ARG A 56 0.23 8.22 -2.75
CA ARG A 56 0.10 9.59 -3.29
C ARG A 56 0.62 10.64 -2.31
N VAL A 57 0.24 10.55 -1.03
CA VAL A 57 0.74 11.43 0.04
C VAL A 57 2.26 11.38 0.12
N VAL A 58 2.81 10.17 0.20
CA VAL A 58 4.26 9.99 0.30
C VAL A 58 4.96 10.49 -0.96
N SER A 59 4.41 10.25 -2.15
CA SER A 59 4.96 10.78 -3.40
C SER A 59 5.01 12.31 -3.39
N ALA A 60 3.91 12.97 -2.99
CA ALA A 60 3.85 14.43 -2.90
C ALA A 60 4.89 14.99 -1.91
N TYR A 61 5.08 14.33 -0.76
CA TYR A 61 6.07 14.74 0.23
C TYR A 61 7.53 14.58 -0.23
N ASN A 62 7.84 13.60 -1.08
CA ASN A 62 9.20 13.39 -1.59
C ASN A 62 9.50 14.12 -2.90
N GLU A 63 8.55 14.88 -3.44
CA GLU A 63 8.75 15.64 -4.68
C GLU A 63 9.82 16.73 -4.47
N PRO A 64 10.93 16.72 -5.24
CA PRO A 64 11.99 17.71 -5.09
C PRO A 64 11.56 19.14 -5.45
N ASP A 65 10.63 19.30 -6.40
CA ASP A 65 10.05 20.61 -6.69
C ASP A 65 8.89 20.91 -5.73
N ARG A 66 9.13 21.82 -4.79
CA ARG A 66 8.15 22.23 -3.78
C ARG A 66 6.81 22.69 -4.38
N LYS A 67 6.79 23.37 -5.54
CA LYS A 67 5.53 23.81 -6.16
C LYS A 67 4.74 22.62 -6.69
N ARG A 68 5.43 21.65 -7.29
CA ARG A 68 4.81 20.39 -7.75
C ARG A 68 4.32 19.56 -6.57
N GLY A 69 5.12 19.42 -5.51
CA GLY A 69 4.73 18.69 -4.30
C GLY A 69 3.46 19.27 -3.65
N LYS A 70 3.36 20.60 -3.57
CA LYS A 70 2.14 21.29 -3.10
C LYS A 70 0.92 20.94 -3.96
N LYS A 71 1.06 21.00 -5.29
CA LYS A 71 -0.02 20.65 -6.22
C LYS A 71 -0.46 19.18 -6.06
N LEU A 72 0.51 18.26 -5.98
CA LEU A 72 0.22 16.83 -5.76
C LEU A 72 -0.51 16.59 -4.43
N MET A 73 -0.16 17.33 -3.37
CA MET A 73 -0.87 17.24 -2.09
C MET A 73 -2.30 17.79 -2.18
N GLU A 74 -2.50 18.89 -2.90
CA GLU A 74 -3.83 19.45 -3.17
C GLU A 74 -4.72 18.48 -3.96
N GLU A 75 -4.15 17.63 -4.82
CA GLU A 75 -4.90 16.60 -5.57
C GLU A 75 -5.28 15.37 -4.72
N VAL A 76 -4.77 15.25 -3.49
CA VAL A 76 -5.12 14.17 -2.56
C VAL A 76 -6.33 14.52 -1.69
N ILE A 77 -6.61 15.82 -1.48
CA ILE A 77 -7.65 16.37 -0.59
C ILE A 77 -8.86 16.80 -1.42
#